data_AF-A0A2S8NWK7-F1
#
_entry.id   AF-A0A2S8NWK7-F1
#
_cell.length_a   1.000
_cell.length_b   1.000
_cell.length_c   1.000
_cell.angle_alpha   90.00
_cell.angle_beta   90.00
_cell.angle_gamma   90.00
#
_symmetry.space_group_name_H-M   'P 1'
#
loop_
_entity.id
_entity.type
_entity.pdbx_description
1 polymer ?
#
loop_
_entity_poly.entity_id
_entity_poly.type
_entity_poly.pdbx_seq_one_letter_code
_entity_poly.pdbx_strand_id
1 'polypeptide(L)'
;MSSSLDPSLDPSLDPKDVPAVQPDLNSWSELTSVEQRVLGAIFHKHAGQPFSSLMPPEQWAIEGISGAEAKATFAMLKNRRWIESVYKSWENVYFIFLFSYWRY
;
A
#
# COMPACT_ATOMS: atom_id res chain seq x y z
N MET A 1 -27.45 16.48 -42.48
CA MET A 1 -28.19 16.51 -41.20
C MET A 1 -27.59 15.44 -40.31
N SER A 2 -27.33 15.83 -39.07
CA SER A 2 -26.40 15.26 -38.09
C SER A 2 -26.57 13.75 -37.80
N SER A 3 -25.47 13.01 -37.76
CA SER A 3 -25.36 11.81 -36.92
C SER A 3 -24.86 12.27 -35.55
N SER A 4 -25.79 12.40 -34.61
CA SER A 4 -25.47 12.61 -33.20
C SER A 4 -24.83 11.34 -32.65
N LEU A 5 -23.54 11.40 -32.33
CA LEU A 5 -22.91 10.49 -31.39
C LEU A 5 -23.56 10.74 -30.04
N ASP A 6 -24.34 9.77 -29.56
CA ASP A 6 -24.81 9.72 -28.17
C ASP A 6 -23.66 9.11 -27.34
N PRO A 7 -23.00 9.86 -26.44
CA PRO A 7 -22.08 9.26 -25.49
C PRO A 7 -22.93 8.65 -24.36
N SER A 8 -23.32 7.39 -24.53
CA SER A 8 -23.84 6.60 -23.42
C SER A 8 -22.69 6.30 -22.45
N LEU A 9 -22.35 7.30 -21.62
CA LEU A 9 -21.64 7.06 -20.38
C LEU A 9 -22.61 6.27 -19.51
N ASP A 10 -22.42 4.96 -19.46
CA ASP A 10 -23.08 4.11 -18.47
C ASP A 10 -22.51 4.46 -17.08
N PRO A 11 -23.31 5.03 -16.16
CA PRO A 11 -22.84 5.33 -14.81
C PRO A 11 -22.89 4.09 -13.89
N SER A 12 -23.16 2.89 -14.43
CA SER A 12 -23.22 1.64 -13.68
C SER A 12 -21.84 0.96 -13.56
N LEU A 13 -20.80 1.71 -13.19
CA LEU A 13 -19.64 1.06 -12.60
C LEU A 13 -20.00 0.73 -11.15
N ASP A 14 -20.44 -0.51 -10.92
CA ASP A 14 -20.50 -1.09 -9.59
C ASP A 14 -19.14 -0.83 -8.91
N PRO A 15 -19.07 -0.35 -7.66
CA PRO A 15 -17.81 -0.10 -6.96
C PRO A 15 -16.90 -1.34 -6.84
N LYS A 16 -17.41 -2.51 -7.21
CA LYS A 16 -16.73 -3.81 -7.26
C LYS A 16 -15.97 -4.04 -8.58
N ASP A 17 -16.32 -3.31 -9.64
CA ASP A 17 -15.72 -3.41 -10.97
C ASP A 17 -14.61 -2.38 -11.21
N VAL A 18 -14.36 -1.48 -10.25
CA VAL A 18 -13.08 -0.75 -10.21
C VAL A 18 -12.02 -1.78 -9.88
N PRO A 19 -11.06 -2.09 -10.78
CA PRO A 19 -9.97 -2.95 -10.42
C PRO A 19 -9.30 -2.29 -9.23
N ALA A 20 -9.34 -2.93 -8.06
CA ALA A 20 -8.38 -2.61 -7.03
C ALA A 20 -7.04 -2.85 -7.70
N VAL A 21 -6.34 -1.78 -8.10
CA VAL A 21 -5.00 -1.85 -8.66
C VAL A 21 -4.14 -2.35 -7.50
N GLN A 22 -4.09 -3.67 -7.37
CA GLN A 22 -3.28 -4.35 -6.39
C GLN A 22 -1.85 -4.27 -6.90
N PRO A 23 -0.89 -3.81 -6.08
CA PRO A 23 0.49 -3.76 -6.49
C PRO A 23 0.96 -5.19 -6.80
N ASP A 24 1.32 -5.45 -8.06
CA ASP A 24 1.94 -6.68 -8.50
C ASP A 24 3.47 -6.61 -8.35
N LEU A 25 4.18 -7.71 -8.59
CA LEU A 25 5.65 -7.72 -8.52
C LEU A 25 6.30 -6.74 -9.51
N ASN A 26 5.64 -6.39 -10.61
CA ASN A 26 6.17 -5.42 -11.56
C ASN A 26 6.16 -4.01 -10.96
N SER A 27 5.11 -3.66 -10.21
CA SER A 27 5.00 -2.39 -9.51
C SER A 27 6.05 -2.21 -8.40
N TRP A 28 6.69 -3.29 -7.90
CA TRP A 28 7.80 -3.19 -6.94
C TRP A 28 8.99 -2.42 -7.53
N SER A 29 9.25 -2.62 -8.83
CA SER A 29 10.34 -1.92 -9.53
C SER A 29 10.08 -0.43 -9.71
N GLU A 30 8.82 0.01 -9.58
CA GLU A 30 8.40 1.42 -9.65
C GLU A 30 8.49 2.15 -8.30
N LEU A 31 8.86 1.42 -7.24
CA LEU A 31 9.16 2.00 -5.95
C LEU A 31 10.57 2.58 -5.95
N THR A 32 10.71 3.74 -5.31
CA THR A 32 12.01 4.32 -4.99
C THR A 32 12.79 3.41 -4.05
N SER A 33 14.12 3.57 -4.01
CA SER A 33 14.98 2.83 -3.10
C SER A 33 14.57 2.99 -1.63
N VAL A 34 14.09 4.18 -1.24
CA VAL A 34 13.60 4.46 0.12
C VAL A 34 12.28 3.72 0.38
N GLU A 35 11.33 3.74 -0.56
CA GLU A 35 10.07 2.98 -0.45
C GLU A 35 10.31 1.47 -0.29
N GLN A 36 11.21 0.91 -1.11
CA GLN A 36 11.59 -0.50 -1.03
C GLN A 36 12.23 -0.85 0.32
N ARG A 37 13.13 0.00 0.84
CA ARG A 37 13.75 -0.21 2.15
C ARG A 37 12.72 -0.12 3.28
N VAL A 38 11.83 0.87 3.24
CA VAL A 38 10.76 0.98 4.25
C VAL A 38 9.86 -0.25 4.24
N LEU A 39 9.39 -0.69 3.07
CA LEU A 39 8.59 -1.91 2.95
C LEU A 39 9.36 -3.14 3.44
N GLY A 40 10.61 -3.30 3.01
CA GLY A 40 11.46 -4.42 3.36
C GLY A 40 11.72 -4.49 4.87
N ALA A 41 11.99 -3.36 5.51
CA ALA A 41 12.27 -3.30 6.94
C ALA A 41 11.01 -3.59 7.78
N ILE A 42 9.85 -3.05 7.40
CA ILE A 42 8.57 -3.41 8.05
C ILE A 42 8.28 -4.90 7.86
N PHE A 43 8.47 -5.40 6.65
CA PHE A 43 8.25 -6.81 6.34
C PHE A 43 9.16 -7.71 7.17
N HIS A 44 10.46 -7.40 7.25
CA HIS A 44 11.41 -8.14 8.06
C HIS A 44 11.02 -8.11 9.54
N LYS A 45 10.66 -6.93 10.05
CA LYS A 45 10.32 -6.75 11.47
C LYS A 45 9.09 -7.54 11.89
N HIS A 46 8.06 -7.54 11.04
CA HIS A 46 6.77 -8.14 11.35
C HIS A 46 6.56 -9.51 10.69
N ALA A 47 7.54 -10.01 9.92
CA ALA A 47 7.47 -11.28 9.18
C ALA A 47 6.17 -11.41 8.33
N GLY A 48 5.76 -10.30 7.70
CA GLY A 48 4.50 -10.23 6.96
C GLY A 48 3.22 -10.31 7.80
N GLN A 49 3.33 -10.40 9.13
CA GLN A 49 2.17 -10.35 10.02
C GLN A 49 1.59 -8.94 10.10
N PRO A 50 0.30 -8.82 10.42
CA PRO A 50 -0.32 -7.52 10.66
C PRO A 50 0.31 -6.83 11.86
N PHE A 51 0.40 -5.50 11.82
CA PHE A 51 1.04 -4.69 12.88
C PHE A 51 0.24 -3.42 13.16
N SER A 52 0.32 -2.85 14.37
CA SER A 52 -0.41 -1.63 14.75
C SER A 52 0.47 -0.41 14.99
N SER A 53 1.78 -0.58 15.06
CA SER A 53 2.76 0.49 15.25
C SER A 53 3.89 0.40 14.25
N LEU A 54 4.37 1.57 13.81
CA LEU A 54 5.65 1.68 13.11
C LEU A 54 6.81 1.34 14.05
N MET A 55 7.93 0.99 13.43
CA MET A 55 9.20 0.80 14.14
C MET A 55 9.64 2.09 14.84
N PRO A 56 10.33 1.98 15.98
CA PRO A 56 10.85 3.13 16.69
C PRO A 56 12.03 3.78 15.92
N PRO A 57 12.35 5.06 16.18
CA PRO A 57 13.37 5.80 15.44
C PRO A 57 14.74 5.11 15.37
N GLU A 58 15.13 4.41 16.43
CA GLU A 58 16.42 3.72 16.52
C GLU A 58 16.51 2.57 15.52
N GLN A 59 15.39 1.90 15.22
CA GLN A 59 15.36 0.85 14.20
C GLN A 59 15.41 1.42 12.80
N TRP A 60 14.78 2.59 12.55
CA TRP A 60 14.92 3.27 11.26
C TRP A 60 16.35 3.76 10.99
N ALA A 61 17.05 4.19 12.04
CA ALA A 61 18.44 4.61 11.93
C ALA A 61 19.37 3.45 11.47
N ILE A 62 19.09 2.20 11.86
CA ILE A 62 19.83 1.02 11.39
C ILE A 62 19.66 0.83 9.87
N GLU A 63 18.48 1.15 9.34
CA GLU A 63 18.18 1.14 7.91
C GLU A 63 18.72 2.37 7.15
N GLY A 64 19.34 3.32 7.88
CA GLY A 64 19.81 4.59 7.34
C GLY A 64 18.68 5.55 6.94
N ILE A 65 17.50 5.39 7.54
CA ILE A 65 16.28 6.17 7.25
C ILE A 65 15.94 7.02 8.47
N SER A 66 15.63 8.30 8.27
CA SER A 66 15.16 9.12 9.39
C SER A 66 13.72 8.76 9.78
N GLY A 67 13.33 8.93 11.04
CA GLY A 67 11.94 8.66 11.46
C GLY A 67 10.89 9.49 10.70
N ALA A 68 11.23 10.72 10.32
CA ALA A 68 10.36 11.58 9.52
C ALA A 68 10.20 11.05 8.09
N GLU A 69 11.29 10.64 7.46
CA GLU A 69 11.30 10.01 6.13
C GLU A 69 10.52 8.70 6.14
N ALA A 70 10.75 7.83 7.13
CA ALA A 70 10.00 6.58 7.27
C ALA A 70 8.49 6.82 7.37
N LYS A 71 8.07 7.84 8.14
CA LYS A 71 6.65 8.20 8.27
C LYS A 71 6.05 8.75 6.98
N ALA A 72 6.78 9.60 6.25
CA ALA A 72 6.34 10.14 4.97
C ALA A 72 6.23 9.04 3.90
N THR A 73 7.25 8.20 3.80
CA THR A 73 7.29 7.06 2.88
C THR A 73 6.20 6.04 3.21
N PHE A 74 5.93 5.76 4.49
CA PHE A 74 4.82 4.91 4.89
C PHE A 74 3.46 5.45 4.40
N ALA A 75 3.23 6.76 4.52
CA ALA A 75 2.01 7.38 4.00
C ALA A 75 1.89 7.25 2.46
N MET A 76 3.00 7.38 1.73
CA MET A 76 3.03 7.13 0.28
C MET A 76 2.72 5.67 -0.07
N LEU A 77 3.33 4.73 0.64
CA LEU A 77 3.08 3.29 0.45
C LEU A 77 1.62 2.91 0.72
N LYS A 78 0.97 3.55 1.70
CA LYS A 78 -0.49 3.42 1.91
C LYS A 78 -1.30 3.96 0.73
N ASN A 79 -0.96 5.15 0.24
CA ASN A 79 -1.64 5.76 -0.91
C ASN A 79 -1.49 4.91 -2.18
N ARG A 80 -0.32 4.30 -2.36
CA ARG A 80 0.00 3.37 -3.46
C ARG A 80 -0.48 1.93 -3.22
N ARG A 81 -1.29 1.69 -2.17
CA ARG A 81 -1.92 0.39 -1.84
C ARG A 81 -0.95 -0.76 -1.54
N TRP A 82 0.31 -0.46 -1.25
CA TRP A 82 1.26 -1.46 -0.74
C TRP A 82 1.00 -1.84 0.70
N ILE A 83 0.44 -0.89 1.46
CA ILE A 83 0.07 -1.06 2.86
C ILE A 83 -1.40 -0.73 3.02
N GLU A 84 -2.18 -1.71 3.45
CA GLU A 84 -3.57 -1.48 3.84
C GLU A 84 -3.67 -1.25 5.34
N SER A 85 -4.74 -0.57 5.76
CA SER A 85 -5.06 -0.42 7.17
C SER A 85 -6.53 -0.73 7.40
N VAL A 86 -6.82 -1.59 8.36
CA VAL A 86 -8.16 -1.88 8.84
C VAL A 86 -8.29 -1.35 10.26
N TYR A 87 -9.35 -0.60 10.52
CA TYR A 87 -9.68 -0.18 11.88
C TYR A 87 -10.33 -1.35 12.62
N LYS A 88 -9.71 -1.84 13.70
CA LYS A 88 -10.25 -2.91 14.54
C LYS A 88 -10.26 -2.48 16.00
N SER A 89 -11.44 -2.58 16.62
CA SER A 89 -11.72 -2.22 18.01
C SER A 89 -11.38 -0.75 18.33
N TRP A 90 -10.10 -0.42 18.52
CA TRP A 90 -9.63 0.92 18.89
C TRP A 90 -8.27 1.28 18.27
N GLU A 91 -7.76 0.47 17.35
CA GLU A 91 -6.46 0.67 16.71
C GLU A 91 -6.52 0.43 15.19
N ASN A 92 -5.57 1.03 14.47
CA ASN A 92 -5.34 0.73 13.07
C ASN A 92 -4.40 -0.46 12.95
N VAL A 93 -4.84 -1.51 12.29
CA VAL A 93 -4.02 -2.69 11.98
C VAL A 93 -3.60 -2.62 10.51
N TYR A 94 -2.30 -2.68 10.26
CA TYR A 94 -1.69 -2.57 8.95
C TYR A 94 -1.32 -3.93 8.37
N PHE A 95 -1.45 -4.07 7.05
CA PHE A 95 -1.16 -5.28 6.28
C PHE A 95 -0.29 -4.94 5.07
N ILE A 96 0.73 -5.74 4.78
CA ILE A 96 1.57 -5.57 3.59
C ILE A 96 1.04 -6.46 2.47
N PHE A 97 0.80 -5.88 1.29
CA PHE A 97 0.08 -6.55 0.21
C PHE A 97 0.87 -7.69 -0.46
N LEU A 98 2.21 -7.71 -0.36
CA LEU A 98 3.10 -8.72 -0.97
C LEU A 98 2.75 -10.18 -0.65
N PHE A 99 1.92 -10.46 0.38
CA PHE A 99 1.61 -11.82 0.82
C PHE A 99 0.12 -12.16 0.99
N SER A 100 -0.81 -11.26 0.66
CA SER A 100 -2.25 -11.58 0.72
C SER A 100 -2.66 -12.71 -0.25
N TYR A 101 -1.79 -13.09 -1.19
CA TYR A 101 -2.02 -14.15 -2.18
C TYR A 101 -1.46 -15.55 -1.82
N TRP A 102 -0.81 -15.74 -0.67
CA TRP A 102 -0.35 -17.07 -0.22
C TRP A 102 -1.36 -17.80 0.67
N ARG A 103 -2.63 -17.41 0.61
CA ARG A 103 -3.71 -18.02 1.39
C ARG A 103 -4.87 -18.48 0.53
N TYR A 104 -4.59 -19.19 -0.56
CA TYR A 104 -5.50 -20.11 -1.25
C TYR A 104 -4.72 -21.25 -1.89
#